data_AF-A0A7J9W8C8-F1
#
_entry.id   AF-A0A7J9W8C8-F1
#
_cell.length_a   1.000
_cell.length_b   1.000
_cell.length_c   1.000
_cell.angle_alpha   90.00
_cell.angle_beta   90.00
_cell.angle_gamma   90.00
#
_symmetry.space_group_name_H-M   'P 1'
#
loop_
_entity.id
_entity.type
_entity.pdbx_description
1 polymer ?
#
loop_
_entity_poly.entity_id
_entity_poly.type
_entity_poly.pdbx_seq_one_letter_code
_entity_poly.pdbx_strand_id
1 'polypeptide(L)' 'MPVTIETKTAARIAELLDLFAELPSTPPVLTDEARNHAVTLLDRIDEEGEERTRRPDTAR' A
#
# COMPACT_ATOMS: atom_id res chain seq x y z
N MET A 1 -2.53 13.80 15.21
CA MET A 1 -2.48 12.33 15.35
C MET A 1 -2.24 11.77 13.96
N PRO A 2 -1.09 11.16 13.65
CA PRO A 2 -0.90 10.50 12.36
C PRO A 2 -1.89 9.34 12.25
N VAL A 3 -2.54 9.21 11.09
CA VAL A 3 -3.41 8.06 10.80
C VAL A 3 -2.50 6.92 10.34
N THR A 4 -2.40 5.86 11.14
CA THR A 4 -1.75 4.61 10.76
C THR A 4 -2.78 3.72 10.10
N ILE A 5 -2.51 3.28 8.86
CA ILE A 5 -3.34 2.31 8.15
C ILE A 5 -2.78 0.93 8.46
N GLU A 6 -3.62 0.00 8.91
CA GLU A 6 -3.20 -1.38 9.12
C GLU A 6 -2.71 -2.01 7.81
N THR A 7 -1.65 -2.83 7.86
CA THR A 7 -1.04 -3.48 6.70
C THR A 7 -2.06 -4.19 5.79
N LYS A 8 -3.01 -4.92 6.37
CA LYS A 8 -4.06 -5.61 5.60
C LYS A 8 -4.98 -4.63 4.87
N THR A 9 -5.29 -3.51 5.52
CA THR A 9 -6.10 -2.44 4.93
C THR A 9 -5.35 -1.76 3.80
N ALA A 10 -4.05 -1.49 3.98
CA ALA A 10 -3.21 -0.88 2.96
C ALA A 10 -3.07 -1.78 1.71
N ALA A 11 -2.86 -3.09 1.89
CA ALA A 11 -2.84 -4.06 0.79
C ALA A 11 -4.18 -4.10 0.05
N ARG A 12 -5.30 -4.07 0.78
CA ARG A 12 -6.63 -4.03 0.18
C ARG A 12 -6.89 -2.74 -0.60
N ILE A 13 -6.37 -1.60 -0.14
CA ILE A 13 -6.47 -0.32 -0.87
C ILE A 13 -5.68 -0.40 -2.18
N ALA A 14 -4.47 -0.97 -2.17
CA ALA A 14 -3.67 -1.16 -3.37
C ALA A 14 -4.42 -2.01 -4.42
N GLU A 15 -5.01 -3.14 -4.01
CA GLU A 15 -5.85 -3.98 -4.90
C GLU A 15 -7.02 -3.20 -5.52
N LEU A 16 -7.68 -2.35 -4.73
CA LEU A 16 -8.81 -1.56 -5.20
C LEU A 16 -8.37 -0.46 -6.18
N LEU A 17 -7.17 0.11 -6.00
CA LEU A 17 -6.60 1.08 -6.93
C LEU A 17 -6.23 0.42 -8.26
N ASP A 18 -5.71 -0.81 -8.24
CA ASP A 18 -5.46 -1.58 -9.47
C ASP A 18 -6.77 -1.90 -10.20
N LEU A 19 -7.79 -2.37 -9.48
CA LEU A 19 -9.13 -2.59 -10.05
C LEU A 19 -9.72 -1.31 -10.66
N PHE A 20 -9.58 -0.17 -9.97
CA PHE A 20 -10.02 1.12 -10.48
C PHE A 20 -9.29 1.52 -11.77
N ALA A 21 -7.98 1.26 -11.84
CA ALA A 21 -7.15 1.55 -13.00
C ALA A 21 -7.53 0.70 -14.24
N GLU A 22 -8.09 -0.50 -14.02
CA GLU A 22 -8.54 -1.42 -15.08
C GLU A 22 -9.95 -1.11 -15.63
N LEU A 23 -10.73 -0.24 -14.97
CA LEU A 23 -12.07 0.08 -15.44
C LEU A 23 -12.00 0.84 -16.79
N PRO A 24 -12.77 0.42 -17.81
CA PRO A 24 -12.79 1.12 -19.12
C PRO A 24 -13.20 2.58 -19.05
N SER A 25 -13.90 2.98 -17.98
CA SER A 25 -14.34 4.34 -17.72
C SER A 25 -13.26 5.22 -17.10
N THR A 26 -12.14 4.65 -16.66
CA THR A 26 -11.08 5.38 -15.96
C THR A 26 -10.24 6.17 -16.97
N PRO A 27 -10.14 7.50 -16.83
CA PRO A 27 -9.26 8.31 -17.66
C PRO A 27 -7.80 7.88 -17.51
N PRO A 28 -6.98 7.87 -18.58
CA PRO A 28 -5.59 7.43 -18.51
C PRO A 28 -4.75 8.12 -17.43
N VAL A 29 -4.96 9.42 -17.22
CA VAL A 29 -4.27 10.20 -16.17
C VAL A 29 -4.56 9.62 -14.78
N LEU A 30 -5.78 9.17 -14.52
CA LEU A 30 -6.17 8.58 -13.25
C LEU A 30 -5.73 7.12 -13.12
N THR A 31 -5.59 6.40 -14.24
CA THR A 31 -4.99 5.05 -14.27
C THR A 31 -3.54 5.10 -13.78
N ASP A 32 -2.74 6.03 -14.30
CA ASP A 32 -1.33 6.16 -13.93
C ASP A 32 -1.18 6.60 -12.47
N GLU A 33 -2.01 7.55 -12.02
CA GLU A 33 -2.03 8.01 -10.62
C GLU A 33 -2.43 6.89 -9.65
N ALA A 34 -3.47 6.11 -9.97
CA ALA A 34 -3.91 4.99 -9.15
C ALA A 34 -2.83 3.91 -9.00
N ARG A 35 -2.16 3.54 -10.10
CA ARG A 35 -1.07 2.55 -10.08
C ARG A 35 0.13 3.05 -9.27
N ASN A 36 0.52 4.31 -9.44
CA ASN A 36 1.61 4.90 -8.65
C ASN A 36 1.29 4.90 -7.14
N HIS A 37 0.05 5.20 -6.77
CA HIS A 37 -0.38 5.14 -5.37
C HIS A 37 -0.41 3.70 -4.83
N ALA A 38 -0.85 2.72 -5.62
CA ALA A 38 -0.84 1.31 -5.24
C ALA A 38 0.59 0.83 -4.93
N VAL A 39 1.56 1.12 -5.82
CA VAL A 39 2.97 0.79 -5.62
C VAL A 39 3.53 1.46 -4.36
N THR A 40 3.29 2.76 -4.20
CA THR A 40 3.77 3.50 -3.01
C THR A 40 3.23 2.92 -1.70
N LEU A 41 1.98 2.46 -1.71
CA LEU A 41 1.37 1.82 -0.53
C LEU A 41 2.01 0.46 -0.22
N LEU A 42 2.28 -0.35 -1.24
CA LEU A 42 2.93 -1.66 -1.08
C LEU A 42 4.38 -1.53 -0.62
N ASP A 43 5.15 -0.60 -1.19
CA ASP A 43 6.53 -0.34 -0.78
C ASP A 43 6.62 0.02 0.72
N ARG A 44 5.69 0.86 1.19
CA ARG A 44 5.61 1.24 2.62
C ARG A 44 5.25 0.06 3.54
N ILE A 45 4.40 -0.85 3.07
CA ILE A 45 4.07 -2.07 3.81
C ILE A 45 5.31 -2.95 3.97
N ASP A 46 6.07 -3.11 2.89
CA ASP A 46 7.27 -3.95 2.88
C ASP A 46 8.35 -3.37 3.79
N GLU A 47 8.56 -2.05 3.76
CA GLU A 47 9.45 -1.35 4.69
C GLU A 47 9.06 -1.57 6.16
N GLU A 48 7.77 -1.47 6.50
CA GLU A 48 7.26 -1.72 7.85
C GLU A 48 7.40 -3.18 8.28
N GLY A 49 7.23 -4.13 7.34
CA GLY A 49 7.44 -5.56 7.57
C GLY A 49 8.91 -5.91 7.81
N GLU A 50 9.82 -5.27 7.08
CA GLU A 50 11.26 -5.41 7.27
C GLU A 50 11.74 -4.80 8.60
N GLU A 51 11.21 -3.63 8.99
CA GLU A 51 11.60 -3.02 10.27
C GLU A 51 11.14 -3.84 11.48
N ARG A 52 9.97 -4.50 11.39
CA ARG A 52 9.49 -5.43 12.43
C ARG A 52 10.31 -6.72 12.53
N THR A 53 10.86 -7.21 11.41
CA THR A 53 11.72 -8.40 11.41
C THR A 53 13.15 -8.10 11.83
N ARG A 54 13.65 -6.87 11.60
CA ARG A 54 14.97 -6.41 12.07
C ARG A 54 15.04 -6.05 13.55
N ARG A 55 13.89 -5.85 14.23
CA ARG A 55 13.82 -5.77 15.70
C ARG A 55 13.36 -7.12 16.26
N PRO A 56 14.22 -8.14 16.38
CA PRO A 56 13.88 -9.30 17.16
C PRO A 56 13.68 -8.85 18.62
N ASP A 57 12.61 -9.33 19.22
CA ASP A 57 12.26 -9.13 20.62
C ASP A 57 13.48 -9.37 21.53
N THR A 58 14.15 -8.29 21.96
CA THR A 58 15.02 -8.31 23.13
C THR A 58 14.20 -7.95 24.35
N ALA A 59 13.22 -8.78 24.69
CA ALA A 59 12.54 -8.75 25.97
C ALA A 59 12.68 -10.14 26.61
N ARG A 60 13.67 -10.23 27.49
CA ARG A 60 13.96 -11.38 28.35
C ARG A 60 13.36 -11.11 29.73
#